data_AF-A0A259M4M7-F1
#
_entry.id   AF-A0A259M4M7-F1
#
_cell.length_a   1.000
_cell.length_b   1.000
_cell.length_c   1.000
_cell.angle_alpha   90.00
_cell.angle_beta   90.00
_cell.angle_gamma   90.00
#
_symmetry.space_group_name_H-M   'P 1'
#
loop_
_entity.id
_entity.type
_entity.pdbx_description
1 polymer ?
#
loop_
_entity_poly.entity_id
_entity_poly.type
_entity_poly.pdbx_seq_one_letter_code
_entity_poly.pdbx_strand_id
1 'polypeptide(L)'
;MKEISRSEPHEPHPARLTPLRRALAWLKAGHLDLAMDLLQKLADAAPGDPQIGYALAVTHLRNGRATQALACFDSLLKTDPGHTGVLHGRGLCLHSLGDRPAAIDAFRQAVSADPLSWRAWQSIADITPYEDDRIHALEGAADALRVICQTEGAGRNALIAAAEALLNARKPGRAARLLESCAPEDGNDPALIRLFARSLYHQGRFADAFAKATRLLMTLPEPASQPPPAFEPGRATKVLIEIQSLLSQAGVTSFLAAGTLLGFHRSGGPLLHDRDIDIGVLRNPEGGPDIAGILRAHPEVLLPAISRPGDRYFGLIHRSVAIDIFLHDEEDHHLLCGVSSLPGDIQWRLRAFTLKTASYGGRDWTIPSEPELYLSQSYGPGWQTPDPGFASAISSPALYNTDPFARSYYAIIRACRARAGGDPSKASALLRQSPIPLPWPESGADLPPANARPSD
;
A
#
# COMPACT_ATOMS: atom_id res chain seq x y z
N MET A 1 37.86 -26.80 33.82
CA MET A 1 36.44 -26.47 33.55
C MET A 1 36.06 -25.27 34.41
N LYS A 2 36.06 -24.07 33.82
CA LYS A 2 35.45 -22.87 34.41
C LYS A 2 34.42 -22.41 33.38
N GLU A 3 33.15 -22.71 33.65
CA GLU A 3 32.03 -22.28 32.81
C GLU A 3 31.89 -20.76 32.90
N ILE A 4 32.06 -20.13 31.74
CA ILE A 4 31.78 -18.73 31.52
C ILE A 4 30.26 -18.61 31.40
N SER A 5 29.62 -18.11 32.46
CA SER A 5 28.21 -17.72 32.46
C SER A 5 28.02 -16.62 31.41
N ARG A 6 27.31 -16.96 30.32
CA ARG A 6 26.83 -16.00 29.34
C ARG A 6 25.67 -15.22 29.96
N SER A 7 25.92 -13.95 30.25
CA SER A 7 24.87 -12.99 30.60
C SER A 7 23.91 -12.81 29.42
N GLU A 8 22.70 -13.33 29.56
CA GLU A 8 21.59 -13.02 28.65
C GLU A 8 21.22 -11.52 28.76
N PRO A 9 20.76 -10.89 27.66
CA PRO A 9 20.29 -9.50 27.69
C PRO A 9 19.03 -9.42 28.56
N HIS A 10 19.10 -8.62 29.61
CA HIS A 10 18.08 -8.51 30.64
C HIS A 10 16.88 -7.69 30.12
N GLU A 11 15.90 -8.32 29.49
CA GLU A 11 14.57 -7.71 29.37
C GLU A 11 13.96 -7.57 30.78
N PRO A 12 13.36 -6.41 31.12
CA PRO A 12 12.83 -6.19 32.45
C PRO A 12 11.55 -7.02 32.62
N HIS A 13 11.61 -8.03 33.48
CA HIS A 13 10.43 -8.78 33.94
C HIS A 13 9.39 -7.77 34.49
N PRO A 14 8.12 -7.77 34.02
CA PRO A 14 7.13 -6.74 34.36
C PRO A 14 6.80 -6.61 35.86
N ALA A 15 7.25 -7.57 36.68
CA ALA A 15 7.16 -7.53 38.15
C ALA A 15 8.09 -6.49 38.81
N ARG A 16 9.16 -6.03 38.13
CA ARG A 16 10.10 -5.02 38.64
C ARG A 16 9.75 -3.58 38.26
N LEU A 17 8.68 -3.38 37.49
CA LEU A 17 8.24 -2.06 37.06
C LEU A 17 7.39 -1.37 38.14
N THR A 18 7.46 -0.04 38.20
CA THR A 18 6.47 0.74 38.96
C THR A 18 5.05 0.36 38.48
N PRO A 19 4.02 0.43 39.34
CA PRO A 19 2.66 0.05 38.97
C PRO A 19 2.18 0.68 37.65
N LEU A 20 2.45 1.99 37.46
CA LEU A 20 2.13 2.68 36.21
C LEU A 20 2.90 2.14 35.01
N ARG A 21 4.22 1.92 35.12
CA ARG A 21 5.03 1.34 34.03
C ARG A 21 4.56 -0.06 33.64
N ARG A 22 4.13 -0.87 34.61
CA ARG A 22 3.54 -2.19 34.37
C ARG A 22 2.20 -2.09 33.63
N ALA A 23 1.33 -1.19 34.05
CA ALA A 23 0.08 -0.93 33.34
C ALA A 23 0.31 -0.50 31.89
N LEU A 24 1.27 0.42 31.65
CA LEU A 24 1.65 0.85 30.31
C LEU A 24 2.26 -0.29 29.47
N ALA A 25 3.02 -1.20 30.10
CA ALA A 25 3.53 -2.40 29.43
C ALA A 25 2.39 -3.35 29.03
N TRP A 26 1.42 -3.59 29.90
CA TRP A 26 0.22 -4.38 29.58
C TRP A 26 -0.61 -3.74 28.49
N LEU A 27 -0.78 -2.42 28.53
CA LEU A 27 -1.43 -1.67 27.46
C LEU A 27 -0.71 -1.91 26.14
N LYS A 28 0.62 -1.72 26.08
CA LYS A 28 1.42 -1.98 24.87
C LYS A 28 1.28 -3.42 24.36
N ALA A 29 1.21 -4.40 25.27
CA ALA A 29 1.01 -5.82 24.96
C ALA A 29 -0.44 -6.20 24.61
N GLY A 30 -1.41 -5.29 24.75
CA GLY A 30 -2.83 -5.55 24.45
C GLY A 30 -3.60 -6.25 25.57
N HIS A 31 -3.02 -6.39 26.77
CA HIS A 31 -3.72 -6.90 27.95
C HIS A 31 -4.59 -5.80 28.58
N LEU A 32 -5.66 -5.40 27.86
CA LEU A 32 -6.46 -4.23 28.18
C LEU A 32 -7.17 -4.34 29.53
N ASP A 33 -7.68 -5.52 29.89
CA ASP A 33 -8.38 -5.72 31.16
C ASP A 33 -7.43 -5.60 32.35
N LEU A 34 -6.24 -6.21 32.28
CA LEU A 34 -5.21 -6.10 33.31
C LEU A 34 -4.71 -4.66 33.46
N ALA A 35 -4.52 -3.95 32.34
CA ALA A 35 -4.14 -2.55 32.35
C ALA A 35 -5.24 -1.69 32.99
N MET A 36 -6.51 -1.90 32.63
CA MET A 36 -7.66 -1.18 33.15
C MET A 36 -7.77 -1.34 34.67
N ASP A 37 -7.75 -2.57 35.17
CA ASP A 37 -7.90 -2.86 36.61
C ASP A 37 -6.79 -2.21 37.45
N LEU A 38 -5.55 -2.27 36.96
CA LEU A 38 -4.42 -1.67 37.67
C LEU A 38 -4.48 -0.13 37.62
N LEU A 39 -4.82 0.44 36.48
CA LEU A 39 -4.93 1.89 36.32
C LEU A 39 -6.08 2.46 37.15
N GLN A 40 -7.21 1.75 37.28
CA GLN A 40 -8.31 2.19 38.14
C GLN A 40 -7.88 2.26 39.60
N LYS A 41 -7.21 1.21 40.11
CA LYS A 41 -6.66 1.21 41.47
C LYS A 41 -5.66 2.35 41.70
N LEU A 42 -4.86 2.68 40.68
CA LEU A 42 -3.92 3.79 40.75
C LEU A 42 -4.63 5.14 40.77
N ALA A 43 -5.70 5.30 39.99
CA ALA A 43 -6.52 6.51 39.99
C ALA A 43 -7.28 6.71 41.31
N ASP A 44 -7.76 5.64 41.93
CA ASP A 44 -8.42 5.69 43.23
C ASP A 44 -7.43 6.09 44.35
N ALA A 45 -6.19 5.61 44.26
CA ALA A 45 -5.13 5.93 45.22
C ALA A 45 -4.50 7.33 45.01
N ALA A 46 -4.50 7.83 43.78
CA ALA A 46 -3.98 9.16 43.42
C ALA A 46 -4.94 9.89 42.47
N PRO A 47 -6.09 10.39 42.97
CA PRO A 47 -7.06 11.10 42.15
C PRO A 47 -6.44 12.35 41.53
N GLY A 48 -6.60 12.52 40.22
CA GLY A 48 -6.13 13.72 39.50
C GLY A 48 -4.70 13.66 38.97
N ASP A 49 -3.98 12.54 39.11
CA ASP A 49 -2.69 12.36 38.43
C ASP A 49 -2.89 12.34 36.90
N PRO A 50 -2.31 13.30 36.14
CA PRO A 50 -2.53 13.40 34.70
C PRO A 50 -1.97 12.22 33.90
N GLN A 51 -0.89 11.59 34.36
CA GLN A 51 -0.28 10.44 33.68
C GLN A 51 -1.16 9.19 33.82
N ILE A 52 -1.72 8.97 35.01
CA ILE A 52 -2.67 7.88 35.26
C ILE A 52 -3.96 8.14 34.48
N GLY A 53 -4.49 9.38 34.54
CA GLY A 53 -5.67 9.78 33.78
C GLY A 53 -5.50 9.60 32.26
N TYR A 54 -4.34 9.97 31.72
CA TYR A 54 -4.01 9.76 30.31
C TYR A 54 -3.96 8.27 29.95
N ALA A 55 -3.28 7.46 30.76
CA ALA A 55 -3.20 6.02 30.53
C ALA A 55 -4.57 5.33 30.59
N LEU A 56 -5.44 5.75 31.51
CA LEU A 56 -6.84 5.31 31.59
C LEU A 56 -7.62 5.68 30.33
N ALA A 57 -7.52 6.93 29.88
CA ALA A 57 -8.20 7.41 28.68
C ALA A 57 -7.81 6.58 27.44
N VAL A 58 -6.51 6.33 27.25
CA VAL A 58 -6.00 5.47 26.16
C VAL A 58 -6.52 4.04 26.29
N THR A 59 -6.58 3.50 27.52
CA THR A 59 -7.08 2.14 27.76
C THR A 59 -8.59 2.04 27.45
N HIS A 60 -9.39 3.04 27.84
CA HIS A 60 -10.80 3.13 27.47
C HIS A 60 -10.98 3.15 25.95
N LEU A 61 -10.24 4.01 25.25
CA LEU A 61 -10.32 4.13 23.80
C LEU A 61 -10.00 2.79 23.12
N ARG A 62 -8.92 2.12 23.53
CA ARG A 62 -8.54 0.80 22.98
C ARG A 62 -9.52 -0.32 23.31
N ASN A 63 -10.32 -0.15 24.37
CA ASN A 63 -11.38 -1.08 24.74
C ASN A 63 -12.74 -0.73 24.10
N GLY A 64 -12.76 0.13 23.07
CA GLY A 64 -13.97 0.57 22.37
C GLY A 64 -14.87 1.51 23.18
N ARG A 65 -14.42 2.00 24.34
CA ARG A 65 -15.15 2.87 25.26
C ARG A 65 -14.86 4.34 24.96
N ALA A 66 -15.16 4.78 23.73
CA ALA A 66 -14.79 6.10 23.23
C ALA A 66 -15.42 7.25 24.04
N THR A 67 -16.66 7.10 24.51
CA THR A 67 -17.33 8.12 25.34
C THR A 67 -16.63 8.33 26.69
N GLN A 68 -16.24 7.25 27.38
CA GLN A 68 -15.50 7.35 28.63
C GLN A 68 -14.10 7.95 28.39
N ALA A 69 -13.42 7.52 27.33
CA ALA A 69 -12.12 8.06 26.96
C ALA A 69 -12.18 9.57 26.68
N LEU A 70 -13.21 10.02 25.95
CA LEU A 70 -13.42 11.43 25.64
C LEU A 70 -13.58 12.26 26.92
N ALA A 71 -14.40 11.80 27.87
CA ALA A 71 -14.57 12.48 29.15
C ALA A 71 -13.24 12.60 29.93
N CYS A 72 -12.41 11.55 29.92
CA CYS A 72 -11.08 11.60 30.53
C CYS A 72 -10.17 12.61 29.83
N PHE A 73 -10.10 12.59 28.48
CA PHE A 73 -9.27 13.55 27.73
C PHE A 73 -9.75 14.99 27.92
N ASP A 74 -11.06 15.26 27.86
CA ASP A 74 -11.62 16.59 28.12
C ASP A 74 -11.29 17.09 29.53
N SER A 75 -11.26 16.20 30.53
CA SER A 75 -10.81 16.55 31.88
C SER A 75 -9.32 16.94 31.93
N LEU A 76 -8.46 16.23 31.20
CA LEU A 76 -7.03 16.53 31.14
C LEU A 76 -6.75 17.86 30.41
N LEU A 77 -7.55 18.21 29.39
CA LEU A 77 -7.43 19.48 28.68
C LEU A 77 -7.80 20.70 29.55
N LYS A 78 -8.59 20.52 30.62
CA LYS A 78 -8.84 21.61 31.57
C LYS A 78 -7.58 22.01 32.34
N THR A 79 -6.67 21.07 32.58
CA THR A 79 -5.41 21.32 33.28
C THR A 79 -4.30 21.77 32.34
N ASP A 80 -4.21 21.18 31.14
CA ASP A 80 -3.26 21.56 30.11
C ASP A 80 -3.95 21.57 28.74
N PRO A 81 -4.49 22.73 28.30
CA PRO A 81 -5.17 22.87 27.02
C PRO A 81 -4.27 22.59 25.80
N GLY A 82 -2.95 22.70 25.96
CA GLY A 82 -1.97 22.54 24.90
C GLY A 82 -1.38 21.14 24.80
N HIS A 83 -1.80 20.20 25.65
CA HIS A 83 -1.18 18.88 25.68
C HIS A 83 -1.47 18.09 24.39
N THR A 84 -0.49 18.06 23.47
CA THR A 84 -0.59 17.46 22.14
C THR A 84 -1.12 16.02 22.14
N GLY A 85 -0.62 15.16 23.03
CA GLY A 85 -1.07 13.78 23.13
C GLY A 85 -2.55 13.64 23.56
N VAL A 86 -3.05 14.55 24.42
CA VAL A 86 -4.43 14.57 24.89
C VAL A 86 -5.35 15.10 23.79
N LEU A 87 -4.94 16.16 23.08
CA LEU A 87 -5.67 16.67 21.91
C LEU A 87 -5.78 15.61 20.81
N HIS A 88 -4.71 14.86 20.54
CA HIS A 88 -4.73 13.74 19.61
C HIS A 88 -5.67 12.62 20.09
N GLY A 89 -5.58 12.23 21.37
CA GLY A 89 -6.48 11.24 21.97
C GLY A 89 -7.94 11.63 21.89
N ARG A 90 -8.26 12.91 22.13
CA ARG A 90 -9.59 13.49 21.95
C ARG A 90 -10.08 13.36 20.50
N GLY A 91 -9.25 13.71 19.53
CA GLY A 91 -9.56 13.56 18.11
C GLY A 91 -9.86 12.11 17.71
N LEU A 92 -9.10 11.14 18.22
CA LEU A 92 -9.36 9.72 17.98
C LEU A 92 -10.70 9.27 18.59
N CYS A 93 -11.06 9.76 19.78
CA CYS A 93 -12.35 9.46 20.41
C CYS A 93 -13.51 10.02 19.58
N LEU A 94 -13.42 11.28 19.16
CA LEU A 94 -14.44 11.93 18.33
C LEU A 94 -14.63 11.21 17.00
N HIS A 95 -13.51 10.78 16.38
CA HIS A 95 -13.58 9.98 15.16
C HIS A 95 -14.29 8.64 15.38
N SER A 96 -13.96 7.93 16.47
CA SER A 96 -14.62 6.67 16.83
C SER A 96 -16.12 6.85 17.14
N LEU A 97 -16.54 8.04 17.56
CA LEU A 97 -17.94 8.39 17.81
C LEU A 97 -18.66 8.89 16.54
N GLY A 98 -17.98 8.97 15.39
CA GLY A 98 -18.53 9.43 14.12
C GLY A 98 -18.52 10.94 13.91
N ASP A 99 -18.05 11.73 14.88
CA ASP A 99 -17.91 13.19 14.75
C ASP A 99 -16.59 13.54 14.06
N ARG A 100 -16.58 13.31 12.75
CA ARG A 100 -15.43 13.54 11.87
C ARG A 100 -14.98 15.01 11.84
N PRO A 101 -15.87 16.01 11.74
CA PRO A 101 -15.46 17.42 11.81
C PRO A 101 -14.76 17.78 13.12
N ALA A 102 -15.35 17.41 14.28
CA ALA A 102 -14.75 17.73 15.57
C ALA A 102 -13.43 16.98 15.80
N ALA A 103 -13.29 15.76 15.24
CA ALA A 103 -12.04 15.01 15.26
C ALA A 103 -10.93 15.76 14.50
N ILE A 104 -11.20 16.24 13.29
CA ILE A 104 -10.25 17.03 12.49
C ILE A 104 -9.84 18.29 13.26
N ASP A 105 -10.80 19.00 13.89
CA ASP A 105 -10.49 20.20 14.66
C ASP A 105 -9.60 19.90 15.88
N ALA A 106 -9.85 18.79 16.58
CA ALA A 106 -8.98 18.36 17.68
C ALA A 106 -7.56 18.03 17.20
N PHE A 107 -7.41 17.38 16.05
CA PHE A 107 -6.09 17.13 15.46
C PHE A 107 -5.41 18.42 14.99
N ARG A 108 -6.17 19.38 14.43
CA ARG A 108 -5.66 20.71 14.06
C ARG A 108 -5.16 21.49 15.27
N GLN A 109 -5.84 21.39 16.40
CA GLN A 109 -5.35 21.95 17.67
C GLN A 109 -4.05 21.26 18.11
N ALA A 110 -3.96 19.93 18.00
CA ALA A 110 -2.74 19.20 18.34
C ALA A 110 -1.53 19.63 17.49
N VAL A 111 -1.69 19.77 16.17
CA VAL A 111 -0.58 20.25 15.30
C VAL A 111 -0.26 21.73 15.49
N SER A 112 -1.23 22.53 15.94
CA SER A 112 -0.99 23.95 16.28
C SER A 112 -0.20 24.08 17.59
N ALA A 113 -0.46 23.20 18.57
CA ALA A 113 0.28 23.16 19.83
C ALA A 113 1.71 22.59 19.64
N ASP A 114 1.85 21.55 18.82
CA ASP A 114 3.14 20.97 18.46
C ASP A 114 3.17 20.57 16.98
N PRO A 115 3.84 21.34 16.12
CA PRO A 115 4.01 21.02 14.71
C PRO A 115 4.74 19.69 14.44
N LEU A 116 5.49 19.15 15.41
CA LEU A 116 6.18 17.86 15.30
C LEU A 116 5.27 16.66 15.62
N SER A 117 3.99 16.89 15.92
CA SER A 117 2.97 15.86 16.11
C SER A 117 2.58 15.19 14.79
N TRP A 118 3.50 14.41 14.22
CA TRP A 118 3.29 13.72 12.94
C TRP A 118 2.07 12.79 12.96
N ARG A 119 1.71 12.24 14.13
CA ARG A 119 0.51 11.39 14.28
C ARG A 119 -0.77 12.19 14.12
N ALA A 120 -0.82 13.43 14.60
CA ALA A 120 -1.98 14.28 14.40
C ALA A 120 -2.11 14.70 12.93
N TRP A 121 -1.00 15.05 12.27
CA TRP A 121 -0.96 15.25 10.82
C TRP A 121 -1.46 14.03 10.05
N GLN A 122 -0.95 12.84 10.37
CA GLN A 122 -1.40 11.59 9.75
C GLN A 122 -2.89 11.35 9.99
N SER A 123 -3.39 11.56 11.20
CA SER A 123 -4.82 11.41 11.49
C SER A 123 -5.68 12.39 10.69
N ILE A 124 -5.24 13.63 10.47
CA ILE A 124 -5.93 14.56 9.56
C ILE A 124 -5.96 13.98 8.13
N ALA A 125 -4.81 13.51 7.63
CA ALA A 125 -4.72 12.92 6.29
C ALA A 125 -5.61 11.69 6.10
N ASP A 126 -5.75 10.86 7.13
CA ASP A 126 -6.54 9.63 7.09
C ASP A 126 -8.04 9.92 7.06
N ILE A 127 -8.49 10.98 7.73
CA ILE A 127 -9.92 11.26 7.88
C ILE A 127 -10.39 12.51 7.14
N THR A 128 -9.56 13.34 6.52
CA THR A 128 -10.10 14.46 5.74
C THR A 128 -10.79 13.96 4.45
N PRO A 129 -11.96 14.52 4.06
CA PRO A 129 -12.61 14.19 2.79
C PRO A 129 -12.02 14.97 1.61
N TYR A 130 -11.19 16.00 1.86
CA TYR A 130 -10.67 16.88 0.83
C TYR A 130 -9.23 16.50 0.48
N GLU A 131 -8.95 16.25 -0.79
CA GLU A 131 -7.63 15.77 -1.23
C GLU A 131 -6.53 16.82 -1.03
N ASP A 132 -6.83 18.11 -1.18
CA ASP A 132 -5.85 19.18 -0.92
C ASP A 132 -5.45 19.22 0.56
N ASP A 133 -6.42 19.14 1.47
CA ASP A 133 -6.17 19.03 2.92
C ASP A 133 -5.39 17.75 3.24
N ARG A 134 -5.69 16.65 2.56
CA ARG A 134 -5.00 15.36 2.74
C ARG A 134 -3.54 15.47 2.34
N ILE A 135 -3.26 16.06 1.17
CA ILE A 135 -1.90 16.28 0.68
C ILE A 135 -1.15 17.19 1.64
N HIS A 136 -1.76 18.31 2.05
CA HIS A 136 -1.16 19.23 3.01
C HIS A 136 -0.81 18.52 4.33
N ALA A 137 -1.72 17.70 4.86
CA ALA A 137 -1.50 16.96 6.09
C ALA A 137 -0.41 15.88 5.95
N LEU A 138 -0.32 15.18 4.81
CA LEU A 138 0.77 14.25 4.53
C LEU A 138 2.13 14.95 4.42
N GLU A 139 2.19 16.13 3.81
CA GLU A 139 3.40 16.95 3.76
C GLU A 139 3.80 17.42 5.18
N GLY A 140 2.84 17.85 6.00
CA GLY A 140 3.08 18.19 7.41
C GLY A 140 3.60 17.01 8.24
N ALA A 141 3.02 15.82 8.06
CA ALA A 141 3.50 14.59 8.70
C ALA A 141 4.95 14.29 8.29
N ALA A 142 5.26 14.41 7.00
CA ALA A 142 6.61 14.18 6.49
C ALA A 142 7.63 15.19 7.04
N ASP A 143 7.27 16.46 7.14
CA ASP A 143 8.16 17.50 7.66
C ASP A 143 8.43 17.31 9.16
N ALA A 144 7.41 16.92 9.94
CA ALA A 144 7.58 16.53 11.33
C ALA A 144 8.50 15.30 11.48
N LEU A 145 8.26 14.26 10.69
CA LEU A 145 9.05 13.02 10.70
C LEU A 145 10.49 13.23 10.22
N ARG A 146 10.73 14.16 9.30
CA ARG A 146 12.08 14.55 8.87
C ARG A 146 12.89 15.14 10.02
N VAL A 147 12.28 15.96 10.86
CA VAL A 147 12.97 16.51 12.05
C VAL A 147 13.26 15.38 13.04
N ILE A 148 12.27 14.51 13.28
CA ILE A 148 12.43 13.35 14.17
C ILE A 148 13.52 12.39 13.67
N CYS A 149 13.63 12.16 12.36
CA CYS A 149 14.60 11.22 11.83
C CYS A 149 16.06 11.70 11.98
N GLN A 150 16.26 12.98 12.24
CA GLN A 150 17.57 13.58 12.50
C GLN A 150 17.98 13.50 13.99
N THR A 151 17.10 12.98 14.86
CA THR A 151 17.38 12.77 16.30
C THR A 151 17.92 11.36 16.57
N GLU A 152 18.75 11.20 17.61
CA GLU A 152 19.36 9.92 17.97
C GLU A 152 18.30 8.85 18.33
N GLY A 153 18.39 7.66 17.72
CA GLY A 153 17.60 6.48 18.10
C GLY A 153 16.24 6.28 17.41
N ALA A 154 15.70 7.28 16.70
CA ALA A 154 14.41 7.18 15.97
C ALA A 154 14.53 7.27 14.43
N GLY A 155 15.76 7.47 13.93
CA GLY A 155 16.07 7.84 12.54
C GLY A 155 15.37 7.03 11.45
N ARG A 156 15.59 5.72 11.43
CA ARG A 156 15.20 4.86 10.30
C ARG A 156 13.68 4.80 10.07
N ASN A 157 12.91 4.45 11.09
CA ASN A 157 11.46 4.26 10.93
C ASN A 157 10.77 5.60 10.65
N ALA A 158 11.26 6.69 11.25
CA ALA A 158 10.76 8.02 10.94
C ALA A 158 11.07 8.42 9.50
N LEU A 159 12.26 8.10 8.99
CA LEU A 159 12.64 8.36 7.59
C LEU A 159 11.77 7.57 6.60
N ILE A 160 11.52 6.28 6.87
CA ILE A 160 10.60 5.44 6.08
C ILE A 160 9.22 6.09 6.02
N ALA A 161 8.64 6.40 7.19
CA ALA A 161 7.31 7.00 7.28
C ALA A 161 7.25 8.38 6.59
N ALA A 162 8.31 9.19 6.69
CA ALA A 162 8.38 10.49 6.01
C ALA A 162 8.39 10.34 4.48
N ALA A 163 9.21 9.42 3.95
CA ALA A 163 9.28 9.16 2.53
C ALA A 163 7.96 8.58 1.98
N GLU A 164 7.31 7.69 2.74
CA GLU A 164 5.98 7.17 2.41
C GLU A 164 4.92 8.26 2.39
N ALA A 165 4.90 9.15 3.40
CA ALA A 165 3.99 10.28 3.45
C ALA A 165 4.16 11.20 2.22
N LEU A 166 5.41 11.51 1.83
CA LEU A 166 5.70 12.30 0.62
C LEU A 166 5.28 11.61 -0.68
N LEU A 167 5.49 10.30 -0.80
CA LEU A 167 5.03 9.52 -1.95
C LEU A 167 3.48 9.52 -2.02
N ASN A 168 2.81 9.36 -0.88
CA ASN A 168 1.35 9.39 -0.78
C ASN A 168 0.78 10.79 -1.07
N ALA A 169 1.55 11.84 -0.79
CA ALA A 169 1.26 13.22 -1.16
C ALA A 169 1.52 13.54 -2.65
N ARG A 170 2.02 12.58 -3.45
CA ARG A 170 2.53 12.78 -4.82
C ARG A 170 3.64 13.83 -4.90
N LYS A 171 4.57 13.79 -3.95
CA LYS A 171 5.79 14.61 -3.93
C LYS A 171 7.05 13.74 -4.08
N PRO A 172 7.19 12.95 -5.17
CA PRO A 172 8.27 11.98 -5.31
C PRO A 172 9.66 12.64 -5.35
N GLY A 173 9.77 13.87 -5.87
CA GLY A 173 11.01 14.64 -5.82
C GLY A 173 11.44 15.06 -4.41
N ARG A 174 10.48 15.41 -3.53
CA ARG A 174 10.79 15.68 -2.11
C ARG A 174 11.21 14.39 -1.41
N ALA A 175 10.52 13.27 -1.68
CA ALA A 175 10.86 11.97 -1.10
C ALA A 175 12.29 11.53 -1.48
N ALA A 176 12.66 11.64 -2.76
CA ALA A 176 14.00 11.31 -3.23
C ALA A 176 15.09 12.17 -2.56
N ARG A 177 14.90 13.50 -2.50
CA ARG A 177 15.86 14.40 -1.82
C ARG A 177 16.00 14.09 -0.33
N LEU A 178 14.89 13.79 0.34
CA LEU A 178 14.91 13.39 1.75
C LEU A 178 15.76 12.14 1.95
N LEU A 179 15.50 11.09 1.17
CA LEU A 179 16.24 9.82 1.24
C LEU A 179 17.73 10.01 0.90
N GLU A 180 18.04 10.84 -0.09
CA GLU A 180 19.41 11.20 -0.45
C GLU A 180 20.15 11.93 0.69
N SER A 181 19.46 12.84 1.38
CA SER A 181 20.07 13.64 2.45
C SER A 181 20.22 12.90 3.78
N CYS A 182 19.27 12.03 4.12
CA CYS A 182 19.21 11.37 5.44
C CYS A 182 19.74 9.93 5.43
N ALA A 183 19.90 9.32 4.25
CA ALA A 183 20.43 7.98 4.10
C ALA A 183 21.40 7.87 2.90
N PRO A 184 22.48 8.71 2.85
CA PRO A 184 23.44 8.66 1.75
C PRO A 184 24.22 7.34 1.70
N GLU A 185 24.45 6.70 2.87
CA GLU A 185 25.29 5.51 3.04
C GLU A 185 24.59 4.27 3.65
N ASP A 186 23.26 4.27 3.84
CA ASP A 186 22.49 3.10 4.33
C ASP A 186 22.31 2.00 3.25
N GLY A 187 23.38 1.73 2.49
CA GLY A 187 23.40 1.12 1.17
C GLY A 187 22.75 -0.26 1.01
N ASN A 188 22.27 -0.88 2.09
CA ASN A 188 21.66 -2.21 2.10
C ASN A 188 20.26 -2.30 2.76
N ASP A 189 19.65 -1.23 3.27
CA ASP A 189 18.29 -1.35 3.81
C ASP A 189 17.25 -1.52 2.68
N PRO A 190 16.59 -2.69 2.54
CA PRO A 190 15.70 -2.95 1.43
C PRO A 190 14.46 -2.05 1.43
N ALA A 191 14.03 -1.55 2.59
CA ALA A 191 12.88 -0.66 2.69
C ALA A 191 13.21 0.73 2.13
N LEU A 192 14.34 1.31 2.55
CA LEU A 192 14.80 2.62 2.07
C LEU A 192 15.18 2.58 0.59
N ILE A 193 15.86 1.53 0.13
CA ILE A 193 16.18 1.35 -1.30
C ILE A 193 14.90 1.29 -2.14
N ARG A 194 13.88 0.55 -1.68
CA ARG A 194 12.59 0.44 -2.38
C ARG A 194 11.87 1.78 -2.46
N LEU A 195 11.85 2.54 -1.37
CA LEU A 195 11.24 3.88 -1.35
C LEU A 195 12.00 4.85 -2.25
N PHE A 196 13.33 4.77 -2.29
CA PHE A 196 14.14 5.62 -3.18
C PHE A 196 13.90 5.27 -4.64
N ALA A 197 13.96 3.98 -4.99
CA ALA A 197 13.70 3.51 -6.34
C ALA A 197 12.30 3.92 -6.81
N ARG A 198 11.28 3.76 -5.96
CA ARG A 198 9.91 4.21 -6.23
C ARG A 198 9.80 5.73 -6.38
N SER A 199 10.53 6.50 -5.58
CA SER A 199 10.55 7.96 -5.67
C SER A 199 11.18 8.44 -6.98
N LEU A 200 12.23 7.78 -7.46
CA LEU A 200 12.83 8.07 -8.76
C LEU A 200 11.91 7.65 -9.91
N TYR A 201 11.24 6.51 -9.77
CA TYR A 201 10.29 6.00 -10.75
C TYR A 201 9.16 7.00 -11.01
N HIS A 202 8.51 7.48 -9.95
CA HIS A 202 7.42 8.46 -10.06
C HIS A 202 7.87 9.86 -10.51
N GLN A 203 9.18 10.10 -10.68
CA GLN A 203 9.71 11.30 -11.35
C GLN A 203 9.98 11.10 -12.84
N GLY A 204 9.76 9.90 -13.40
CA GLY A 204 10.16 9.54 -14.76
C GLY A 204 11.65 9.23 -14.90
N ARG A 205 12.40 9.18 -13.79
CA ARG A 205 13.82 8.85 -13.78
C ARG A 205 14.01 7.34 -13.77
N PHE A 206 13.54 6.67 -14.82
CA PHE A 206 13.46 5.20 -14.86
C PHE A 206 14.82 4.52 -14.78
N ALA A 207 15.84 5.05 -15.45
CA ALA A 207 17.20 4.51 -15.37
C ALA A 207 17.77 4.54 -13.94
N ASP A 208 17.57 5.65 -13.22
CA ASP A 208 18.02 5.80 -11.83
C ASP A 208 17.20 4.90 -10.89
N ALA A 209 15.88 4.81 -11.12
CA ALA A 209 15.00 3.92 -10.38
C ALA A 209 15.41 2.46 -10.55
N PHE A 210 15.71 2.05 -11.79
CA PHE A 210 16.24 0.74 -12.13
C PHE A 210 17.57 0.48 -11.42
N ALA A 211 18.53 1.41 -11.48
CA ALA A 211 19.82 1.26 -10.81
C ALA A 211 19.68 1.05 -9.30
N LYS A 212 18.74 1.75 -8.64
CA LYS A 212 18.40 1.52 -7.23
C LYS A 212 17.71 0.18 -7.02
N ALA A 213 16.75 -0.19 -7.86
CA ALA A 213 16.03 -1.47 -7.75
C ALA A 213 16.98 -2.67 -7.93
N THR A 214 17.98 -2.60 -8.79
CA THR A 214 18.98 -3.66 -8.97
C THR A 214 19.73 -3.98 -7.68
N ARG A 215 19.90 -3.01 -6.77
CA ARG A 215 20.47 -3.27 -5.43
C ARG A 215 19.55 -4.12 -4.57
N LEU A 216 18.23 -4.03 -4.73
CA LEU A 216 17.27 -4.90 -4.01
C LEU A 216 17.41 -6.38 -4.41
N LEU A 217 17.91 -6.67 -5.62
CA LEU A 217 18.19 -8.05 -6.01
C LEU A 217 19.25 -8.68 -5.12
N MET A 218 20.25 -7.90 -4.68
CA MET A 218 21.32 -8.38 -3.80
C MET A 218 20.87 -8.61 -2.37
N THR A 219 19.68 -8.10 -2.01
CA THR A 219 19.06 -8.23 -0.68
C THR A 219 17.66 -8.84 -0.81
N LEU A 220 17.52 -9.85 -1.67
CA LEU A 220 16.20 -10.46 -1.89
C LEU A 220 15.64 -11.02 -0.58
N PRO A 221 14.34 -10.84 -0.33
CA PRO A 221 13.71 -11.42 0.83
C PRO A 221 13.75 -12.95 0.73
N GLU A 222 13.92 -13.58 1.89
CA GLU A 222 13.66 -15.01 2.03
C GLU A 222 12.23 -15.33 1.60
N PRO A 223 12.00 -16.44 0.89
CA PRO A 223 10.67 -16.81 0.48
C PRO A 223 9.79 -17.11 1.71
N ALA A 224 8.55 -16.62 1.70
CA ALA A 224 7.60 -16.97 2.75
C ALA A 224 7.43 -18.48 2.84
N SER A 225 7.37 -18.99 4.07
CA SER A 225 7.20 -20.42 4.34
C SER A 225 5.82 -20.95 3.96
N GLN A 226 4.84 -20.05 3.76
CA GLN A 226 3.48 -20.42 3.37
C GLN A 226 3.10 -19.73 2.05
N PRO A 227 2.58 -20.47 1.06
CA PRO A 227 2.10 -19.88 -0.17
C PRO A 227 0.85 -19.02 0.09
N PRO A 228 0.54 -18.05 -0.78
CA PRO A 228 -0.69 -17.28 -0.68
C PRO A 228 -1.91 -18.21 -0.76
N PRO A 229 -3.05 -17.81 -0.18
CA PRO A 229 -4.29 -18.55 -0.32
C PRO A 229 -4.63 -18.76 -1.81
N ALA A 230 -5.18 -19.93 -2.12
CA ALA A 230 -5.56 -20.26 -3.49
C ALA A 230 -6.65 -19.30 -3.99
N PHE A 231 -6.57 -18.97 -5.28
CA PHE A 231 -7.60 -18.20 -5.95
C PHE A 231 -8.86 -19.05 -6.11
N GLU A 232 -10.02 -18.47 -5.80
CA GLU A 232 -11.32 -19.15 -5.87
C GLU A 232 -12.15 -18.56 -7.02
N PRO A 233 -12.22 -19.21 -8.19
CA PRO A 233 -12.94 -18.69 -9.36
C PRO A 233 -14.41 -18.33 -9.09
N GLY A 234 -15.09 -19.11 -8.24
CA GLY A 234 -16.48 -18.83 -7.86
C GLY A 234 -16.63 -17.56 -7.03
N ARG A 235 -15.69 -17.30 -6.10
CA ARG A 235 -15.66 -16.05 -5.32
C ARG A 235 -15.30 -14.87 -6.21
N ALA A 236 -14.30 -15.05 -7.07
CA ALA A 236 -13.87 -14.06 -8.04
C ALA A 236 -15.04 -13.64 -8.96
N THR A 237 -15.80 -14.60 -9.48
CA THR A 237 -16.95 -14.32 -10.34
C THR A 237 -18.02 -13.48 -9.63
N LYS A 238 -18.32 -13.77 -8.34
CA LYS A 238 -19.26 -12.97 -7.54
C LYS A 238 -18.75 -11.53 -7.35
N VAL A 239 -17.49 -11.38 -6.98
CA VAL A 239 -16.83 -10.08 -6.82
C VAL A 239 -16.85 -9.26 -8.11
N LEU A 240 -16.55 -9.89 -9.26
CA LEU A 240 -16.61 -9.25 -10.57
C LEU A 240 -18.02 -8.73 -10.88
N ILE A 241 -19.07 -9.50 -10.57
CA ILE A 241 -20.47 -9.08 -10.74
C ILE A 241 -20.79 -7.86 -9.85
N GLU A 242 -20.37 -7.89 -8.59
CA GLU A 242 -20.60 -6.80 -7.62
C GLU A 242 -19.94 -5.50 -8.11
N ILE A 243 -18.69 -5.55 -8.55
CA ILE A 243 -17.95 -4.37 -9.04
C ILE A 243 -18.52 -3.86 -10.38
N GLN A 244 -18.82 -4.73 -11.34
CA GLN A 244 -19.42 -4.29 -12.60
C GLN A 244 -20.82 -3.68 -12.38
N SER A 245 -21.61 -4.22 -11.44
CA SER A 245 -22.89 -3.63 -11.06
C SER A 245 -22.71 -2.25 -10.44
N LEU A 246 -21.74 -2.08 -9.54
CA LEU A 246 -21.43 -0.79 -8.92
C LEU A 246 -21.03 0.26 -9.97
N LEU A 247 -20.16 -0.11 -10.92
CA LEU A 247 -19.74 0.76 -12.02
C LEU A 247 -20.92 1.10 -12.94
N SER A 248 -21.71 0.10 -13.35
CA SER A 248 -22.85 0.30 -14.24
C SER A 248 -23.94 1.18 -13.64
N GLN A 249 -24.23 1.05 -12.34
CA GLN A 249 -25.18 1.93 -11.62
C GLN A 249 -24.73 3.39 -11.61
N ALA A 250 -23.42 3.63 -11.67
CA ALA A 250 -22.84 4.95 -11.79
C ALA A 250 -22.66 5.42 -13.25
N GLY A 251 -23.19 4.69 -14.22
CA GLY A 251 -23.07 5.01 -15.65
C GLY A 251 -21.69 4.74 -16.25
N VAL A 252 -20.86 3.93 -15.59
CA VAL A 252 -19.53 3.55 -16.07
C VAL A 252 -19.62 2.25 -16.88
N THR A 253 -19.25 2.33 -18.15
CA THR A 253 -19.19 1.16 -19.04
C THR A 253 -17.90 0.37 -18.80
N SER A 254 -18.05 -0.83 -18.23
CA SER A 254 -16.95 -1.75 -17.96
C SER A 254 -17.04 -3.04 -18.79
N PHE A 255 -15.90 -3.69 -19.03
CA PHE A 255 -15.79 -4.94 -19.78
C PHE A 255 -14.75 -5.89 -19.17
N LEU A 256 -14.81 -7.18 -19.54
CA LEU A 256 -13.77 -8.15 -19.15
C LEU A 256 -12.47 -7.82 -19.89
N ALA A 257 -11.40 -7.53 -19.14
CA ALA A 257 -10.09 -7.20 -19.71
C ALA A 257 -9.07 -8.31 -19.44
N ALA A 258 -7.94 -8.25 -20.15
CA ALA A 258 -6.71 -9.00 -19.90
C ALA A 258 -6.94 -10.45 -19.42
N GLY A 259 -6.45 -10.81 -18.23
CA GLY A 259 -6.42 -12.18 -17.71
C GLY A 259 -7.83 -12.71 -17.43
N THR A 260 -8.72 -11.82 -17.00
CA THR A 260 -10.14 -12.17 -16.82
C THR A 260 -10.80 -12.54 -18.14
N LEU A 261 -10.65 -11.73 -19.20
CA LEU A 261 -11.17 -12.10 -20.52
C LEU A 261 -10.57 -13.43 -21.01
N LEU A 262 -9.26 -13.63 -20.81
CA LEU A 262 -8.56 -14.85 -21.19
C LEU A 262 -9.16 -16.09 -20.50
N GLY A 263 -9.44 -16.01 -19.20
CA GLY A 263 -10.08 -17.07 -18.44
C GLY A 263 -11.49 -17.36 -18.94
N PHE A 264 -12.32 -16.33 -19.09
CA PHE A 264 -13.67 -16.49 -19.60
C PHE A 264 -13.70 -17.08 -21.01
N HIS A 265 -12.82 -16.63 -21.89
CA HIS A 265 -12.73 -17.12 -23.26
C HIS A 265 -12.28 -18.60 -23.34
N ARG A 266 -11.40 -19.05 -22.43
CA ARG A 266 -10.88 -20.43 -22.41
C ARG A 266 -11.76 -21.43 -21.67
N SER A 267 -12.29 -21.03 -20.52
CA SER A 267 -12.93 -21.94 -19.56
C SER A 267 -14.29 -21.48 -19.07
N GLY A 268 -14.84 -20.38 -19.61
CA GLY A 268 -16.13 -19.85 -19.21
C GLY A 268 -16.17 -19.15 -17.84
N GLY A 269 -15.00 -18.87 -17.25
CA GLY A 269 -14.83 -18.14 -16.00
C GLY A 269 -13.36 -17.90 -15.65
N PRO A 270 -13.06 -17.22 -14.52
CA PRO A 270 -11.68 -16.98 -14.06
C PRO A 270 -10.86 -18.27 -13.92
N LEU A 271 -9.55 -18.21 -14.18
CA LEU A 271 -8.67 -19.38 -14.12
C LEU A 271 -8.30 -19.70 -12.68
N LEU A 272 -8.12 -20.99 -12.35
CA LEU A 272 -7.77 -21.44 -11.00
C LEU A 272 -6.43 -20.86 -10.49
N HIS A 273 -5.54 -20.48 -11.40
CA HIS A 273 -4.21 -19.95 -11.09
C HIS A 273 -4.10 -18.44 -11.24
N ASP A 274 -5.21 -17.73 -11.49
CA ASP A 274 -5.26 -16.27 -11.46
C ASP A 274 -4.94 -15.76 -10.04
N ARG A 275 -4.63 -14.48 -9.91
CA ARG A 275 -4.39 -13.83 -8.60
C ARG A 275 -5.28 -12.63 -8.36
N ASP A 276 -5.92 -12.18 -9.42
CA ASP A 276 -6.61 -10.92 -9.55
C ASP A 276 -7.68 -11.04 -10.64
N ILE A 277 -8.55 -10.05 -10.70
CA ILE A 277 -9.53 -9.85 -11.76
C ILE A 277 -9.20 -8.55 -12.47
N ASP A 278 -9.21 -8.58 -13.79
CA ASP A 278 -8.94 -7.45 -14.67
C ASP A 278 -10.26 -6.90 -15.24
N ILE A 279 -10.54 -5.64 -14.96
CA ILE A 279 -11.70 -4.93 -15.49
C ILE A 279 -11.22 -3.77 -16.37
N GLY A 280 -11.70 -3.73 -17.60
CA GLY A 280 -11.50 -2.59 -18.48
C GLY A 280 -12.63 -1.59 -18.34
N VAL A 281 -12.31 -0.30 -18.35
CA VAL A 281 -13.29 0.79 -18.42
C VAL A 281 -12.95 1.67 -19.61
N LEU A 282 -13.93 1.94 -20.47
CA LEU A 282 -13.79 2.95 -21.53
C LEU A 282 -14.07 4.33 -20.93
N ARG A 283 -13.09 5.23 -20.98
CA ARG A 283 -13.28 6.60 -20.49
C ARG A 283 -14.02 7.44 -21.51
N ASN A 284 -14.89 8.31 -21.01
CA ASN A 284 -15.51 9.35 -21.81
C ASN A 284 -14.50 10.53 -21.96
N PRO A 285 -14.15 10.94 -23.19
CA PRO A 285 -13.29 12.10 -23.43
C PRO A 285 -13.82 13.41 -22.85
N GLU A 286 -15.15 13.55 -22.72
CA GLU A 286 -15.81 14.73 -22.16
C GLU A 286 -15.78 14.77 -20.62
N GLY A 287 -15.14 13.78 -19.99
CA GLY A 287 -15.18 13.57 -18.55
C GLY A 287 -16.17 12.47 -18.18
N GLY A 288 -15.90 11.81 -17.06
CA GLY A 288 -16.68 10.68 -16.59
C GLY A 288 -16.84 10.68 -15.07
N PRO A 289 -17.62 9.72 -14.54
CA PRO A 289 -17.83 9.58 -13.11
C PRO A 289 -16.51 9.42 -12.35
N ASP A 290 -16.47 9.92 -11.10
CA ASP A 290 -15.34 9.69 -10.21
C ASP A 290 -15.30 8.23 -9.74
N ILE A 291 -14.60 7.38 -10.50
CA ILE A 291 -14.46 5.95 -10.20
C ILE A 291 -13.86 5.74 -8.81
N ALA A 292 -12.90 6.56 -8.38
CA ALA A 292 -12.29 6.44 -7.06
C ALA A 292 -13.32 6.71 -5.95
N GLY A 293 -14.14 7.75 -6.13
CA GLY A 293 -15.26 8.07 -5.24
C GLY A 293 -16.33 6.98 -5.20
N ILE A 294 -16.73 6.46 -6.37
CA ILE A 294 -17.70 5.36 -6.49
C ILE A 294 -17.24 4.11 -5.72
N LEU A 295 -15.99 3.70 -5.93
CA LEU A 295 -15.42 2.53 -5.28
C LEU A 295 -15.31 2.74 -3.75
N ARG A 296 -14.93 3.95 -3.31
CA ARG A 296 -14.83 4.29 -1.87
C ARG A 296 -16.16 4.37 -1.15
N ALA A 297 -17.24 4.70 -1.86
CA ALA A 297 -18.57 4.72 -1.29
C ALA A 297 -19.05 3.31 -0.88
N HIS A 298 -18.45 2.25 -1.43
CA HIS A 298 -18.81 0.89 -1.09
C HIS A 298 -18.09 0.42 0.20
N PRO A 299 -18.81 0.02 1.26
CA PRO A 299 -18.23 -0.21 2.59
C PRO A 299 -17.24 -1.38 2.66
N GLU A 300 -17.40 -2.39 1.80
CA GLU A 300 -16.54 -3.58 1.75
C GLU A 300 -15.45 -3.51 0.66
N VAL A 301 -15.35 -2.40 -0.07
CA VAL A 301 -14.29 -2.20 -1.07
C VAL A 301 -13.12 -1.50 -0.40
N LEU A 302 -11.97 -2.17 -0.40
CA LEU A 302 -10.71 -1.63 0.10
C LEU A 302 -9.95 -1.00 -1.07
N LEU A 303 -10.23 0.27 -1.33
CA LEU A 303 -9.43 1.08 -2.26
C LEU A 303 -8.32 1.82 -1.49
N PRO A 304 -7.04 1.71 -1.89
CA PRO A 304 -5.97 2.47 -1.26
C PRO A 304 -6.26 3.98 -1.25
N ALA A 305 -5.96 4.65 -0.13
CA ALA A 305 -6.17 6.10 0.01
C ALA A 305 -5.37 6.92 -1.03
N ILE A 306 -4.32 6.35 -1.61
CA ILE A 306 -3.49 6.98 -2.66
C ILE A 306 -4.16 7.08 -4.03
N SER A 307 -5.20 6.28 -4.29
CA SER A 307 -5.96 6.33 -5.54
C SER A 307 -6.74 7.64 -5.62
N ARG A 308 -6.74 8.31 -6.76
CA ARG A 308 -7.37 9.63 -6.90
C ARG A 308 -8.35 9.66 -8.07
N PRO A 309 -9.33 10.57 -8.05
CA PRO A 309 -10.11 10.89 -9.23
C PRO A 309 -9.16 11.18 -10.40
N GLY A 310 -9.44 10.60 -11.58
CA GLY A 310 -8.62 10.76 -12.78
C GLY A 310 -7.40 9.84 -12.89
N ASP A 311 -7.11 8.99 -11.90
CA ASP A 311 -6.10 7.94 -12.08
C ASP A 311 -6.52 6.95 -13.16
N ARG A 312 -5.54 6.42 -13.90
CA ARG A 312 -5.76 5.49 -15.03
C ARG A 312 -5.83 4.02 -14.60
N TYR A 313 -5.48 3.74 -13.35
CA TYR A 313 -5.39 2.41 -12.80
C TYR A 313 -5.85 2.40 -11.34
N PHE A 314 -6.66 1.41 -11.00
CA PHE A 314 -7.12 1.17 -9.62
C PHE A 314 -6.88 -0.28 -9.25
N GLY A 315 -5.90 -0.52 -8.38
CA GLY A 315 -5.76 -1.79 -7.67
C GLY A 315 -6.52 -1.72 -6.36
N LEU A 316 -7.49 -2.61 -6.17
CA LEU A 316 -8.32 -2.68 -4.97
C LEU A 316 -8.53 -4.13 -4.49
N ILE A 317 -9.06 -4.28 -3.28
CA ILE A 317 -9.43 -5.58 -2.74
C ILE A 317 -10.90 -5.55 -2.35
N HIS A 318 -11.65 -6.59 -2.74
CA HIS A 318 -13.03 -6.79 -2.30
C HIS A 318 -13.25 -8.27 -1.98
N ARG A 319 -13.76 -8.57 -0.77
CA ARG A 319 -13.94 -9.95 -0.26
C ARG A 319 -12.69 -10.85 -0.42
N SER A 320 -11.52 -10.27 -0.15
CA SER A 320 -10.21 -10.92 -0.30
C SER A 320 -9.81 -11.28 -1.74
N VAL A 321 -10.50 -10.74 -2.74
CA VAL A 321 -10.13 -10.86 -4.15
C VAL A 321 -9.49 -9.55 -4.60
N ALA A 322 -8.28 -9.62 -5.17
CA ALA A 322 -7.63 -8.47 -5.79
C ALA A 322 -8.29 -8.15 -7.13
N ILE A 323 -8.46 -6.87 -7.44
CA ILE A 323 -9.05 -6.41 -8.69
C ILE A 323 -8.19 -5.27 -9.23
N ASP A 324 -7.86 -5.36 -10.50
CA ASP A 324 -7.18 -4.35 -11.29
C ASP A 324 -8.18 -3.74 -12.28
N ILE A 325 -8.44 -2.43 -12.15
CA ILE A 325 -9.28 -1.68 -13.08
C ILE A 325 -8.38 -0.80 -13.96
N PHE A 326 -8.44 -1.01 -15.27
CA PHE A 326 -7.67 -0.25 -16.27
C PHE A 326 -8.58 0.65 -17.08
N LEU A 327 -8.31 1.95 -17.01
CA LEU A 327 -9.03 2.94 -17.78
C LEU A 327 -8.38 3.07 -19.16
N HIS A 328 -9.21 2.99 -20.18
CA HIS A 328 -8.84 3.07 -21.59
C HIS A 328 -9.28 4.42 -22.13
N ASP A 329 -8.31 5.20 -22.59
CA ASP A 329 -8.52 6.46 -23.30
C ASP A 329 -8.45 6.20 -24.80
N GLU A 330 -9.37 6.77 -25.57
CA GLU A 330 -9.35 6.69 -27.03
C GLU A 330 -8.30 7.64 -27.61
N GLU A 331 -7.46 7.13 -28.50
CA GLU A 331 -6.43 7.87 -29.21
C GLU A 331 -6.39 7.41 -30.68
N ASP A 332 -6.93 8.23 -31.56
CA ASP A 332 -7.15 7.93 -32.99
C ASP A 332 -7.89 6.58 -33.18
N HIS A 333 -7.21 5.58 -33.74
CA HIS A 333 -7.74 4.23 -33.99
C HIS A 333 -7.32 3.22 -32.90
N HIS A 334 -6.92 3.71 -31.73
CA HIS A 334 -6.40 2.90 -30.63
C HIS A 334 -7.07 3.23 -29.30
N LEU A 335 -6.95 2.29 -28.37
CA LEU A 335 -7.27 2.48 -26.96
C LEU A 335 -5.98 2.35 -26.16
N LEU A 336 -5.66 3.39 -25.39
CA LEU A 336 -4.49 3.47 -24.54
C LEU A 336 -4.89 3.24 -23.08
N CYS A 337 -4.29 2.26 -22.42
CA CYS A 337 -4.41 2.06 -20.97
C CYS A 337 -3.03 1.91 -20.33
N GLY A 338 -2.93 2.07 -19.02
CA GLY A 338 -1.63 2.07 -18.35
C GLY A 338 -1.73 2.24 -16.85
N VAL A 339 -0.59 2.10 -16.17
CA VAL A 339 -0.51 2.21 -14.71
C VAL A 339 -0.42 3.66 -14.21
N SER A 340 -0.05 4.60 -15.09
CA SER A 340 -0.03 6.03 -14.82
C SER A 340 -0.07 6.84 -16.12
N SER A 341 -0.07 8.18 -16.01
CA SER A 341 0.02 9.12 -17.14
C SER A 341 1.45 9.61 -17.39
N LEU A 342 2.44 9.05 -16.68
CA LEU A 342 3.84 9.44 -16.80
C LEU A 342 4.39 8.94 -18.16
N PRO A 343 4.96 9.82 -19.01
CA PRO A 343 5.59 9.40 -20.26
C PRO A 343 6.69 8.37 -19.99
N GLY A 344 6.74 7.29 -20.77
CA GLY A 344 7.71 6.20 -20.58
C GLY A 344 7.32 5.13 -19.56
N ASP A 345 6.25 5.35 -18.77
CA ASP A 345 5.73 4.34 -17.84
C ASP A 345 5.02 3.19 -18.60
N ILE A 346 4.60 2.14 -17.88
CA ILE A 346 3.93 0.96 -18.43
C ILE A 346 2.58 1.37 -19.01
N GLN A 347 2.48 1.25 -20.33
CA GLN A 347 1.29 1.58 -21.11
C GLN A 347 1.09 0.54 -22.21
N TRP A 348 -0.16 0.21 -22.48
CA TRP A 348 -0.57 -0.67 -23.55
C TRP A 348 -1.45 0.09 -24.54
N ARG A 349 -1.15 -0.08 -25.82
CA ARG A 349 -1.93 0.47 -26.93
C ARG A 349 -2.54 -0.66 -27.72
N LEU A 350 -3.85 -0.78 -27.64
CA LEU A 350 -4.65 -1.79 -28.30
C LEU A 350 -5.36 -1.17 -29.50
N ARG A 351 -5.69 -1.96 -30.53
CA ARG A 351 -6.56 -1.46 -31.60
C ARG A 351 -7.92 -1.11 -31.00
N ALA A 352 -8.51 0.01 -31.42
CA ALA A 352 -9.84 0.38 -30.95
C ALA A 352 -10.86 -0.72 -31.30
N PHE A 353 -11.76 -0.99 -30.38
CA PHE A 353 -12.82 -1.98 -30.51
C PHE A 353 -14.12 -1.44 -29.92
N THR A 354 -15.24 -1.96 -30.42
CA THR A 354 -16.53 -1.77 -29.76
C THR A 354 -16.73 -2.87 -28.72
N LEU A 355 -17.76 -2.75 -27.90
CA LEU A 355 -18.12 -3.78 -26.94
C LEU A 355 -19.27 -4.64 -27.48
N LYS A 356 -19.25 -5.92 -27.16
CA LYS A 356 -20.35 -6.86 -27.45
C LYS A 356 -20.70 -7.67 -26.21
N THR A 357 -21.88 -8.27 -26.24
CA THR A 357 -22.30 -9.25 -25.25
C THR A 357 -21.85 -10.65 -25.65
N ALA A 358 -21.32 -11.42 -24.69
CA ALA A 358 -21.02 -12.84 -24.85
C ALA A 358 -21.46 -13.63 -23.62
N SER A 359 -22.04 -14.81 -23.85
CA SER A 359 -22.55 -15.67 -22.78
C SER A 359 -21.48 -16.67 -22.33
N TYR A 360 -21.09 -16.59 -21.06
CA TYR A 360 -20.16 -17.52 -20.42
C TYR A 360 -20.72 -17.97 -19.08
N GLY A 361 -20.68 -19.27 -18.80
CA GLY A 361 -21.18 -19.82 -17.53
C GLY A 361 -22.67 -19.54 -17.28
N GLY A 362 -23.48 -19.38 -18.34
CA GLY A 362 -24.91 -19.06 -18.26
C GLY A 362 -25.24 -17.59 -17.93
N ARG A 363 -24.25 -16.69 -17.98
CA ARG A 363 -24.43 -15.24 -17.80
C ARG A 363 -23.86 -14.47 -18.98
N ASP A 364 -24.49 -13.35 -19.28
CA ASP A 364 -24.03 -12.41 -20.30
C ASP A 364 -22.98 -11.44 -19.74
N TRP A 365 -21.90 -11.28 -20.50
CA TRP A 365 -20.77 -10.43 -20.15
C TRP A 365 -20.46 -9.44 -21.27
N THR A 366 -20.08 -8.23 -20.88
CA THR A 366 -19.56 -7.22 -21.80
C THR A 366 -18.09 -7.50 -22.08
N ILE A 367 -17.74 -7.72 -23.35
CA ILE A 367 -16.38 -8.03 -23.80
C ILE A 367 -16.00 -7.19 -25.04
N PRO A 368 -14.71 -7.12 -25.42
CA PRO A 368 -14.30 -6.56 -26.71
C PRO A 368 -15.00 -7.26 -27.88
N SER A 369 -15.35 -6.52 -28.94
CA SER A 369 -16.02 -7.03 -30.15
C SER A 369 -15.21 -8.13 -30.84
N GLU A 370 -13.88 -8.02 -30.75
CA GLU A 370 -12.90 -8.93 -31.35
C GLU A 370 -11.96 -9.50 -30.26
N PRO A 371 -12.44 -10.44 -29.41
CA PRO A 371 -11.72 -10.88 -28.21
C PRO A 371 -10.41 -11.60 -28.53
N GLU A 372 -10.35 -12.40 -29.60
CA GLU A 372 -9.13 -13.10 -30.01
C GLU A 372 -8.05 -12.12 -30.47
N LEU A 373 -8.43 -11.04 -31.16
CA LEU A 373 -7.47 -10.01 -31.52
C LEU A 373 -6.98 -9.27 -30.27
N TYR A 374 -7.89 -8.87 -29.38
CA TYR A 374 -7.51 -8.24 -28.11
C TYR A 374 -6.50 -9.10 -27.33
N LEU A 375 -6.76 -10.41 -27.21
CA LEU A 375 -5.90 -11.34 -26.50
C LEU A 375 -4.55 -11.54 -27.22
N SER A 376 -4.55 -11.67 -28.54
CA SER A 376 -3.29 -11.78 -29.30
C SER A 376 -2.44 -10.50 -29.28
N GLN A 377 -3.05 -9.31 -29.23
CA GLN A 377 -2.32 -8.06 -29.01
C GLN A 377 -1.74 -7.99 -27.59
N SER A 378 -2.51 -8.44 -26.60
CA SER A 378 -2.13 -8.39 -25.19
C SER A 378 -1.04 -9.40 -24.82
N TYR A 379 -1.11 -10.61 -25.36
CA TYR A 379 -0.28 -11.76 -24.95
C TYR A 379 0.62 -12.31 -26.07
N GLY A 380 0.46 -11.85 -27.31
CA GLY A 380 1.19 -12.34 -28.48
C GLY A 380 0.51 -13.50 -29.20
N PRO A 381 1.10 -13.97 -30.31
CA PRO A 381 0.48 -14.96 -31.19
C PRO A 381 0.34 -16.35 -30.55
N GLY A 382 1.11 -16.65 -29.50
CA GLY A 382 1.03 -17.91 -28.75
C GLY A 382 0.07 -17.89 -27.56
N TRP A 383 -0.80 -16.87 -27.47
CA TRP A 383 -1.64 -16.64 -26.28
C TRP A 383 -2.54 -17.81 -25.90
N GLN A 384 -2.87 -18.72 -26.84
CA GLN A 384 -3.66 -19.92 -26.59
C GLN A 384 -2.92 -20.96 -25.75
N THR A 385 -1.58 -20.94 -25.72
CA THR A 385 -0.77 -21.80 -24.87
C THR A 385 -0.52 -21.11 -23.52
N PRO A 386 -0.81 -21.76 -22.37
CA PRO A 386 -0.52 -21.18 -21.07
C PRO A 386 0.98 -20.92 -20.87
N ASP A 387 1.32 -19.68 -20.52
CA ASP A 387 2.65 -19.29 -20.06
C ASP A 387 2.54 -18.70 -18.64
N PRO A 388 2.79 -19.49 -17.58
CA PRO A 388 2.69 -19.03 -16.20
C PRO A 388 3.78 -18.01 -15.83
N GLY A 389 4.82 -17.87 -16.65
CA GLY A 389 5.89 -16.91 -16.47
C GLY A 389 5.56 -15.53 -17.07
N PHE A 390 4.64 -15.45 -18.03
CA PHE A 390 4.38 -14.23 -18.79
C PHE A 390 3.94 -13.05 -17.91
N ALA A 391 4.50 -11.88 -18.18
CA ALA A 391 4.12 -10.64 -17.54
C ALA A 391 3.82 -9.54 -18.56
N SER A 392 2.53 -9.21 -18.69
CA SER A 392 2.05 -8.20 -19.64
C SER A 392 2.78 -6.85 -19.52
N ALA A 393 3.04 -6.39 -18.29
CA ALA A 393 3.75 -5.14 -18.01
C ALA A 393 5.23 -5.12 -18.46
N ILE A 394 5.78 -6.26 -18.87
CA ILE A 394 7.20 -6.41 -19.26
C ILE A 394 7.31 -6.83 -20.73
N SER A 395 6.45 -7.74 -21.18
CA SER A 395 6.63 -8.47 -22.44
C SER A 395 5.43 -8.39 -23.38
N SER A 396 4.36 -7.67 -23.04
CA SER A 396 3.21 -7.56 -23.93
C SER A 396 3.60 -6.92 -25.27
N PRO A 397 3.17 -7.48 -26.42
CA PRO A 397 3.33 -6.84 -27.71
C PRO A 397 2.56 -5.51 -27.83
N ALA A 398 1.54 -5.31 -26.99
CA ALA A 398 0.81 -4.06 -26.93
C ALA A 398 1.53 -2.95 -26.15
N LEU A 399 2.68 -3.23 -25.51
CA LEU A 399 3.45 -2.19 -24.82
C LEU A 399 3.79 -1.05 -25.80
N TYR A 400 3.51 0.18 -25.37
CA TYR A 400 3.61 1.35 -26.23
C TYR A 400 4.34 2.49 -25.52
N ASN A 401 5.34 3.05 -26.18
CA ASN A 401 6.18 4.14 -25.67
C ASN A 401 6.68 3.91 -24.23
N THR A 402 6.94 2.65 -23.87
CA THR A 402 7.42 2.28 -22.53
C THR A 402 8.95 2.23 -22.51
N ASP A 403 9.54 2.91 -21.54
CA ASP A 403 10.98 2.93 -21.32
C ASP A 403 11.48 1.52 -20.92
N PRO A 404 12.55 0.99 -21.54
CA PRO A 404 13.12 -0.30 -21.17
C PRO A 404 13.50 -0.39 -19.69
N PHE A 405 13.98 0.69 -19.07
CA PHE A 405 14.29 0.73 -17.65
C PHE A 405 13.04 0.69 -16.78
N ALA A 406 11.91 1.23 -17.23
CA ALA A 406 10.63 1.11 -16.52
C ALA A 406 10.18 -0.36 -16.47
N ARG A 407 10.26 -1.06 -17.61
CA ARG A 407 9.96 -2.50 -17.72
C ARG A 407 10.88 -3.34 -16.83
N SER A 408 12.18 -3.08 -16.88
CA SER A 408 13.17 -3.77 -16.04
C SER A 408 13.01 -3.48 -14.55
N TYR A 409 12.68 -2.25 -14.17
CA TYR A 409 12.30 -1.91 -12.80
C TYR A 409 11.08 -2.73 -12.35
N TYR A 410 10.04 -2.81 -13.18
CA TYR A 410 8.85 -3.61 -12.90
C TYR A 410 9.19 -5.10 -12.73
N ALA A 411 10.08 -5.65 -13.57
CA ALA A 411 10.57 -7.02 -13.44
C ALA A 411 11.17 -7.27 -12.05
N ILE A 412 12.06 -6.40 -11.59
CA ILE A 412 12.72 -6.50 -10.29
C ILE A 412 11.71 -6.41 -9.15
N ILE A 413 10.87 -5.37 -9.13
CA ILE A 413 9.93 -5.15 -8.02
C ILE A 413 8.91 -6.29 -7.92
N ARG A 414 8.39 -6.77 -9.05
CA ARG A 414 7.47 -7.92 -9.05
C ARG A 414 8.18 -9.22 -8.66
N ALA A 415 9.44 -9.41 -9.05
CA ALA A 415 10.22 -10.57 -8.63
C ALA A 415 10.48 -10.59 -7.12
N CYS A 416 10.84 -9.44 -6.52
CA CYS A 416 10.96 -9.32 -5.08
C CYS A 416 9.64 -9.69 -4.36
N ARG A 417 8.50 -9.23 -4.87
CA ARG A 417 7.18 -9.57 -4.30
C ARG A 417 6.83 -11.05 -4.49
N ALA A 418 7.09 -11.61 -5.67
CA ALA A 418 6.83 -13.02 -5.95
C ALA A 418 7.65 -13.92 -5.01
N ARG A 419 8.95 -13.63 -4.85
CA ARG A 419 9.81 -14.36 -3.92
C ARG A 419 9.34 -14.19 -2.48
N ALA A 420 9.09 -12.97 -2.02
CA ALA A 420 8.55 -12.72 -0.67
C ALA A 420 7.23 -13.46 -0.41
N GLY A 421 6.40 -13.65 -1.44
CA GLY A 421 5.17 -14.42 -1.39
C GLY A 421 5.34 -15.93 -1.58
N GLY A 422 6.56 -16.48 -1.54
CA GLY A 422 6.80 -17.92 -1.65
C GLY A 422 6.82 -18.49 -3.08
N ASP A 423 7.04 -17.65 -4.09
CA ASP A 423 7.04 -18.04 -5.51
C ASP A 423 8.36 -17.67 -6.23
N PRO A 424 9.45 -18.41 -5.97
CA PRO A 424 10.77 -18.16 -6.58
C PRO A 424 10.80 -18.46 -8.09
N SER A 425 9.95 -19.38 -8.56
CA SER A 425 9.83 -19.72 -9.99
C SER A 425 9.29 -18.54 -10.78
N LYS A 426 8.22 -17.88 -10.31
CA LYS A 426 7.71 -16.65 -10.92
C LYS A 426 8.69 -15.50 -10.81
N ALA A 427 9.39 -15.37 -9.69
CA ALA A 427 10.44 -14.36 -9.55
C ALA A 427 11.50 -14.52 -10.65
N SER A 428 11.98 -15.75 -10.88
CA SER A 428 12.97 -16.03 -11.93
C SER A 428 12.41 -15.77 -13.34
N ALA A 429 11.15 -16.14 -13.61
CA ALA A 429 10.51 -15.87 -14.90
C ALA A 429 10.35 -14.37 -15.19
N LEU A 430 10.03 -13.57 -14.17
CA LEU A 430 9.93 -12.11 -14.29
C LEU A 430 11.29 -11.47 -14.61
N LEU A 431 12.36 -11.90 -13.93
CA LEU A 431 13.70 -11.35 -14.15
C LEU A 431 14.23 -11.66 -15.56
N ARG A 432 13.96 -12.85 -16.10
CA ARG A 432 14.35 -13.23 -17.48
C ARG A 432 13.67 -12.41 -18.57
N GLN A 433 12.53 -11.79 -18.27
CA GLN A 433 11.81 -10.95 -19.23
C GLN A 433 12.34 -9.50 -19.27
N SER A 434 13.25 -9.13 -18.38
CA SER A 434 13.84 -7.79 -18.35
C SER A 434 14.51 -7.45 -19.69
N PRO A 435 14.13 -6.35 -20.36
CA PRO A 435 14.80 -5.93 -21.60
C PRO A 435 16.23 -5.41 -21.36
N ILE A 436 16.53 -4.95 -20.14
CA ILE A 436 17.88 -4.62 -19.69
C ILE A 436 18.49 -5.81 -18.96
N PRO A 437 19.73 -6.24 -19.28
CA PRO A 437 20.41 -7.31 -18.57
C PRO A 437 20.49 -7.06 -17.06
N LEU A 438 20.19 -8.09 -16.28
CA LEU A 438 20.22 -8.06 -14.82
C LEU A 438 21.43 -8.84 -14.31
N PRO A 439 22.08 -8.40 -13.21
CA PRO A 439 23.10 -9.19 -12.52
C PRO A 439 22.44 -10.32 -11.71
N TRP A 440 21.78 -11.25 -12.40
CA TRP A 440 21.03 -12.36 -11.83
C TRP A 440 21.52 -13.68 -12.44
N PRO A 441 21.87 -14.70 -11.63
CA PRO A 441 22.38 -15.95 -12.16
C PRO A 441 21.32 -16.67 -12.99
N GLU A 442 21.68 -17.06 -14.21
CA GLU A 442 20.77 -17.72 -15.16
C GLU A 442 20.28 -19.10 -14.67
N SER A 443 20.99 -19.73 -13.73
CA SER A 443 20.81 -21.11 -13.30
C SER A 443 19.90 -21.33 -12.07
N GLY A 444 19.22 -20.31 -11.56
CA GLY A 444 18.32 -20.46 -10.40
C GLY A 444 19.03 -20.79 -9.08
N ALA A 445 20.35 -20.64 -9.01
CA ALA A 445 21.08 -20.67 -7.76
C ALA A 445 20.77 -19.39 -6.96
N ASP A 446 20.48 -19.55 -5.66
CA ASP A 446 20.36 -18.42 -4.75
C ASP A 446 21.63 -17.57 -4.79
N LEU A 447 21.46 -16.24 -4.78
CA LEU A 447 22.59 -15.33 -4.59
C LEU A 447 23.31 -15.72 -3.28
N PRO A 448 24.66 -15.75 -3.26
CA PRO A 448 25.37 -15.99 -2.02
C PRO A 448 25.01 -14.90 -0.99
N PRO A 449 24.91 -15.23 0.30
CA PRO A 449 24.54 -14.26 1.33
C PRO A 449 25.51 -13.09 1.32
N ALA A 450 24.99 -11.89 1.58
CA ALA A 450 25.68 -10.60 1.50
C ALA A 450 26.93 -10.42 2.41
N ASN A 451 27.39 -11.48 3.09
CA ASN A 451 28.46 -11.45 4.09
C ASN A 451 29.62 -12.42 3.80
N ALA A 452 29.93 -12.72 2.53
CA ALA A 452 31.23 -13.29 2.20
C ALA A 452 32.27 -12.17 2.26
N ARG A 453 32.89 -11.97 3.44
CA ARG A 453 34.17 -11.24 3.53
C ARG A 453 35.15 -11.91 2.56
N PRO A 454 35.98 -11.16 1.82
CA PRO A 454 37.06 -11.77 1.06
C PRO A 454 37.96 -12.50 2.05
N SER A 455 38.04 -13.83 1.91
CA SER A 455 39.12 -14.61 2.52
C SER A 455 40.41 -14.22 1.81
N ASP A 456 41.38 -13.79 2.62
CA ASP A 456 42.74 -13.35 2.24
C ASP A 456 43.47 -14.28 1.26
#